data_AF-A0A7W1PBZ3-F1
#
_entry.id   AF-A0A7W1PBZ3-F1
#
_cell.length_a   1.000
_cell.length_b   1.000
_cell.length_c   1.000
_cell.angle_alpha   90.00
_cell.angle_beta   90.00
_cell.angle_gamma   90.00
#
_symmetry.space_group_name_H-M   'P 1'
#
loop_
_entity.id
_entity.type
_entity.pdbx_description
1 polymer ?
#
loop_
_entity_poly.entity_id
_entity_poly.type
_entity_poly.pdbx_seq_one_letter_code
_entity_poly.pdbx_strand_id
1 'polypeptide(L)' 'MPTVILDVDGTLIDSNDAHARSWVDAFSAHGVTVDFEPVR' A
#
# COMPACT_ATOMS: atom_id res chain seq x y z
N MET A 1 26.41 -2.83 21.58
CA MET A 1 25.91 -3.44 20.33
C MET A 1 25.03 -2.42 19.64
N PRO A 2 25.19 -2.18 18.33
CA PRO A 2 24.32 -1.25 17.63
C PRO A 2 22.92 -1.86 17.47
N THR A 3 21.89 -1.01 17.53
CA THR A 3 20.49 -1.36 17.33
C THR A 3 19.98 -0.60 16.11
N VAL A 4 19.13 -1.24 15.30
CA VAL A 4 18.44 -0.61 14.18
C VAL A 4 16.94 -0.80 14.31
N ILE A 5 16.20 0.15 13.76
CA ILE A 5 14.75 0.09 13.58
C ILE A 5 14.51 0.06 12.08
N LEU A 6 13.67 -0.88 11.64
CA LEU A 6 13.28 -1.05 10.26
C LEU A 6 11.79 -0.79 10.15
N ASP A 7 11.41 -0.14 9.06
CA ASP A 7 10.03 -0.09 8.62
C ASP A 7 9.57 -1.48 8.16
N VAL A 8 8.27 -1.74 8.22
CA VAL A 8 7.71 -3.03 7.81
C VAL A 8 7.27 -2.96 6.36
N ASP A 9 6.37 -2.02 6.03
CA ASP A 9 5.70 -1.99 4.74
C ASP A 9 6.59 -1.39 3.65
N GLY A 10 6.69 -2.09 2.52
CA GLY A 10 7.61 -1.73 1.44
C GLY A 10 9.10 -1.86 1.80
N THR A 11 9.44 -2.30 3.02
CA THR A 11 10.81 -2.48 3.50
C THR A 11 11.11 -3.92 3.89
N LEU A 12 10.45 -4.45 4.93
CA LEU A 12 10.59 -5.86 5.34
C LEU A 12 9.58 -6.77 4.62
N ILE A 13 8.45 -6.20 4.20
CA ILE A 13 7.40 -6.88 3.46
C ILE A 13 7.11 -6.09 2.19
N ASP A 14 7.07 -6.78 1.05
CA ASP A 14 6.62 -6.21 -0.22
C ASP A 14 5.09 -6.09 -0.23
N SER A 15 4.57 -5.04 0.43
CA SER A 15 3.14 -4.85 0.70
C SER A 15 2.51 -3.67 -0.06
N ASN A 16 3.30 -2.77 -0.65
CA ASN A 16 2.78 -1.51 -1.22
C ASN A 16 1.75 -1.74 -2.35
N ASP A 17 2.02 -2.67 -3.27
CA ASP A 17 1.08 -3.01 -4.34
C ASP A 17 -0.23 -3.62 -3.80
N ALA A 18 -0.14 -4.40 -2.72
CA ALA A 18 -1.29 -5.02 -2.09
C ALA A 18 -2.17 -3.96 -1.40
N HIS A 19 -1.54 -2.98 -0.73
CA HIS A 19 -2.24 -1.84 -0.15
C HIS A 19 -2.90 -0.99 -1.24
N ALA A 20 -2.20 -0.69 -2.33
CA ALA A 20 -2.75 0.12 -3.41
C ALA A 20 -3.96 -0.55 -4.09
N ARG A 21 -3.90 -1.87 -4.34
CA ARG A 21 -5.07 -2.63 -4.85
C ARG A 21 -6.26 -2.58 -3.89
N SER A 22 -5.99 -2.77 -2.60
CA SER A 22 -7.04 -2.74 -1.57
C SER A 22 -7.76 -1.40 -1.53
N TRP A 23 -7.03 -0.29 -1.73
CA TRP A 23 -7.63 1.03 -1.82
C TRP A 23 -8.43 1.24 -3.10
N VAL A 24 -7.92 0.83 -4.26
CA VAL A 24 -8.68 0.87 -5.53
C VAL A 24 -10.02 0.12 -5.39
N ASP A 25 -9.99 -1.08 -4.80
CA ASP A 25 -11.18 -1.90 -4.57
C ASP A 25 -12.17 -1.21 -3.59
N ALA A 26 -11.65 -0.64 -2.50
CA ALA A 26 -12.45 0.09 -1.53
C ALA A 26 -13.13 1.33 -2.14
N PHE A 27 -12.41 2.12 -2.94
CA PHE A 27 -12.99 3.26 -3.64
C PHE A 27 -14.07 2.84 -4.64
N SER A 28 -13.82 1.77 -5.39
CA SER A 28 -14.78 1.21 -6.34
C SER A 28 -16.09 0.80 -5.66
N ALA A 29 -16.02 0.19 -4.47
CA ALA A 29 -17.19 -0.18 -3.68
C ALA A 29 -18.07 1.02 -3.26
N HIS A 30 -17.51 2.24 -3.29
CA HIS A 30 -18.21 3.49 -3.02
C HIS A 30 -18.50 4.32 -4.27
N GLY A 31 -18.34 3.74 -5.46
CA GLY A 31 -18.61 4.41 -6.74
C GLY A 31 -17.56 5.46 -7.12
N VAL A 32 -16.38 5.42 -6.52
CA VAL A 32 -15.26 6.30 -6.83
C VAL A 32 -14.24 5.51 -7.64
N THR A 33 -13.96 5.96 -8.87
CA THR A 33 -12.91 5.37 -9.70
C THR A 33 -11.61 6.11 -9.47
N VAL A 34 -10.56 5.39 -9.09
CA VAL A 34 -9.19 5.90 -8.97
C VAL A 34 -8.23 5.01 -9.76
N ASP A 35 -7.21 5.61 -10.35
CA ASP A 35 -6.14 4.88 -11.02
C ASP A 35 -5.21 4.25 -9.96
N PHE A 36 -4.60 3.11 -10.29
CA PHE A 36 -3.71 2.39 -9.36
C PHE A 36 -2.39 3.15 -9.09
N GLU A 37 -1.76 3.71 -10.13
CA GLU A 37 -0.43 4.32 -10.00
C GLU A 37 -0.41 5.54 -9.05
N PRO A 38 -1.41 6.44 -9.04
CA PRO A 38 -1.47 7.51 -8.04
C PRO A 38 -1.71 7.03 -6.59
N VAL A 39 -2.14 5.79 -6.39
CA VAL A 39 -2.38 5.18 -5.06
C VAL A 39 -1.13 4.44 -4.56
N ARG A 40 -0.29 3.96 -5.49
CA ARG A 40 0.95 3.23 -5.22
C ARG A 40 2.11 4.17 -4.87
#